data_AF-A0A4Y7Q0C4-F1
#
_entry.id   AF-A0A4Y7Q0C4-F1
#
_cell.length_a   1.000
_cell.length_b   1.000
_cell.length_c   1.000
_cell.angle_alpha   90.00
_cell.angle_beta   90.00
_cell.angle_gamma   90.00
#
_symmetry.space_group_name_H-M   'P 1'
#
loop_
_entity.id
_entity.type
_entity.pdbx_description
1 polymer ?
#
loop_
_entity_poly.entity_id
_entity_poly.type
_entity_poly.pdbx_seq_one_letter_code
_entity_poly.pdbx_strand_id
1 'polypeptide(L)'
;MLALCVTCIWVFLYLRVRNWRSARLSNPKRLPLPPGPRPTLWIGNLRDMPSCYTWLQYEAWAKQYGDVVHVEVLGKHILILNSLETAVELCEKRSHIYSDRPRMPMLKEL
;
A
#
# COMPACT_ATOMS: atom_id res chain seq x y z
N MET A 1 -34.88 -12.44 5.15
CA MET A 1 -33.61 -13.17 5.42
C MET A 1 -32.86 -13.55 4.14
N LEU A 2 -33.47 -14.26 3.16
CA LEU A 2 -32.78 -14.66 1.92
C LEU A 2 -32.24 -13.47 1.09
N ALA A 3 -32.98 -12.36 0.99
CA ALA A 3 -32.55 -11.18 0.25
C ALA A 3 -31.25 -10.55 0.81
N LEU A 4 -31.11 -10.49 2.14
CA LEU A 4 -29.90 -9.97 2.79
C LEU A 4 -28.68 -10.88 2.53
N CYS A 5 -28.89 -12.19 2.53
CA CYS A 5 -27.81 -13.13 2.21
C CYS A 5 -27.33 -12.97 0.76
N VAL A 6 -28.25 -12.83 -0.19
CA VAL A 6 -27.93 -12.63 -1.62
C VAL A 6 -27.18 -11.31 -1.83
N THR A 7 -27.59 -10.22 -1.18
CA THR A 7 -26.87 -8.94 -1.26
C THR A 7 -25.48 -9.02 -0.65
N CYS A 8 -25.29 -9.72 0.48
CA CYS A 8 -23.97 -9.92 1.07
C CYS A 8 -23.03 -10.71 0.16
N ILE A 9 -23.54 -11.75 -0.52
CA ILE A 9 -22.77 -12.54 -1.49
C ILE A 9 -22.37 -11.67 -2.69
N TRP A 10 -23.29 -10.87 -3.24
CA TRP A 10 -22.99 -9.96 -4.35
C TRP A 10 -21.96 -8.89 -3.95
N VAL A 11 -22.08 -8.30 -2.77
CA VAL A 11 -21.10 -7.33 -2.24
C VAL A 11 -19.74 -8.01 -2.05
N PHE A 12 -19.71 -9.22 -1.49
CA PHE A 12 -18.47 -9.97 -1.31
C PHE A 12 -17.81 -10.29 -2.66
N LEU A 13 -18.56 -10.79 -3.64
CA LEU A 13 -18.07 -11.07 -4.98
C LEU A 13 -17.57 -9.79 -5.68
N TYR A 14 -18.33 -8.69 -5.57
CA TYR A 14 -17.93 -7.39 -6.10
C TYR A 14 -16.61 -6.91 -5.50
N LEU A 15 -16.47 -6.98 -4.17
CA LEU A 15 -15.25 -6.57 -3.47
C LEU A 15 -14.07 -7.48 -3.85
N ARG A 16 -14.29 -8.80 -4.01
CA ARG A 16 -13.27 -9.74 -4.49
C ARG A 16 -12.82 -9.41 -5.91
N VAL A 17 -13.74 -9.17 -6.84
CA VAL A 17 -13.43 -8.80 -8.24
C VAL A 17 -12.71 -7.46 -8.30
N ARG A 18 -13.19 -6.45 -7.55
CA ARG A 18 -12.58 -5.12 -7.47
C ARG A 18 -11.15 -5.20 -6.94
N ASN A 19 -10.94 -5.87 -5.81
CA ASN A 19 -9.62 -6.02 -5.22
C ASN A 19 -8.67 -6.81 -6.15
N TRP A 20 -9.17 -7.84 -6.83
CA TRP A 20 -8.37 -8.62 -7.78
C TRP A 20 -7.97 -7.82 -9.03
N ARG A 21 -8.89 -7.02 -9.59
CA ARG A 21 -8.59 -6.10 -10.68
C ARG A 21 -7.55 -5.07 -10.25
N SER A 22 -7.72 -4.48 -9.06
CA SER A 22 -6.77 -3.51 -8.50
C SER A 22 -5.38 -4.12 -8.36
N ALA A 23 -5.25 -5.31 -7.74
CA ALA A 23 -3.98 -5.99 -7.57
C ALA A 23 -3.28 -6.31 -8.91
N ARG A 24 -4.05 -6.69 -9.94
CA ARG A 24 -3.52 -6.92 -11.30
C ARG A 24 -3.02 -5.65 -11.96
N LEU A 25 -3.71 -4.53 -11.79
CA LEU A 25 -3.31 -3.24 -12.36
C LEU A 25 -2.08 -2.67 -11.64
N SER A 26 -1.93 -2.90 -10.34
CA SER A 26 -0.80 -2.41 -9.55
C SER A 26 0.52 -3.13 -9.85
N ASN A 27 0.49 -4.42 -10.22
CA ASN A 27 1.70 -5.17 -10.60
C ASN A 27 1.47 -6.00 -11.87
N PRO A 28 1.38 -5.34 -13.05
CA PRO A 28 1.06 -6.02 -14.31
C PRO A 28 2.14 -7.01 -14.72
N LYS A 29 3.40 -6.74 -14.35
CA LYS A 29 4.57 -7.59 -14.64
C LYS A 29 4.80 -8.70 -13.60
N ARG A 30 4.00 -8.75 -12.52
CA ARG A 30 4.14 -9.70 -11.40
C ARG A 30 5.55 -9.77 -10.82
N LEU A 31 6.23 -8.63 -10.77
CA LEU A 31 7.56 -8.54 -10.18
C LEU A 31 7.48 -8.80 -8.67
N PRO A 32 8.52 -9.41 -8.06
CA PRO A 32 8.55 -9.58 -6.62
C PRO A 32 8.43 -8.21 -5.94
N LEU A 33 7.50 -8.10 -4.99
CA LEU A 33 7.36 -6.91 -4.16
C LEU A 33 8.53 -6.86 -3.17
N PRO A 34 8.95 -5.66 -2.75
CA PRO A 34 9.94 -5.52 -1.68
C PRO A 34 9.48 -6.21 -0.39
N PRO A 35 10.41 -6.55 0.51
CA PRO A 35 10.06 -7.14 1.80
C PRO A 35 9.23 -6.16 2.65
N GLY A 36 8.36 -6.71 3.50
CA GLY A 36 7.54 -5.91 4.40
C GLY A 36 6.50 -6.71 5.19
N PRO A 37 5.77 -6.06 6.08
CA PRO A 37 4.72 -6.70 6.86
C PRO A 37 3.61 -7.23 5.93
N ARG A 38 3.18 -8.47 6.14
CA ARG A 38 2.23 -9.13 5.23
C ARG A 38 0.86 -8.44 5.28
N PRO A 39 0.32 -7.98 4.14
CA PRO A 39 -0.97 -7.30 4.13
C PRO A 39 -2.13 -8.27 4.37
N THR A 40 -3.13 -7.84 5.15
CA THR A 40 -4.40 -8.57 5.28
C THR A 40 -5.30 -8.35 4.06
N LEU A 41 -6.14 -9.33 3.74
CA LEU A 41 -6.89 -9.40 2.47
C LEU A 41 -7.87 -8.23 2.20
N TRP A 42 -8.29 -7.51 3.25
CA TRP A 42 -9.33 -6.47 3.15
C TRP A 42 -8.84 -5.07 3.49
N ILE A 43 -7.97 -4.98 4.50
CA ILE A 43 -7.55 -3.72 5.12
C ILE A 43 -6.05 -3.46 4.83
N GLY A 44 -5.30 -4.48 4.41
CA GLY A 44 -3.86 -4.43 4.28
C GLY A 44 -3.18 -4.40 5.65
N ASN A 45 -2.23 -3.49 5.81
CA ASN A 45 -1.45 -3.20 7.01
C ASN A 45 -1.95 -1.96 7.75
N LEU A 46 -3.20 -1.51 7.52
CA LEU A 46 -3.74 -0.34 8.24
C LEU A 46 -3.67 -0.51 9.77
N ARG A 47 -3.83 -1.74 10.26
CA ARG A 47 -3.72 -2.05 11.70
C ARG A 47 -2.29 -1.93 12.22
N ASP A 48 -1.31 -2.18 11.36
CA ASP A 48 0.12 -2.09 11.67
C ASP A 48 0.65 -0.65 11.50
N MET A 49 -0.18 0.25 10.95
CA MET A 49 0.17 1.65 10.73
C MET A 49 0.05 2.42 12.06
N PRO A 50 1.15 2.97 12.59
CA PRO A 50 1.10 3.73 13.84
C PRO A 50 0.40 5.07 13.62
N SER A 51 -0.48 5.46 14.53
CA SER A 51 -1.13 6.77 14.53
C SER A 51 -0.24 7.88 15.11
N CYS A 52 0.71 7.51 15.96
CA CYS A 52 1.66 8.42 16.62
C CYS A 52 3.09 7.93 16.38
N TYR A 53 4.03 8.87 16.25
CA TYR A 53 5.47 8.57 16.12
C TYR A 53 5.81 7.59 14.98
N THR A 54 5.27 7.84 13.78
CA THR A 54 5.42 6.97 12.61
C THR A 54 6.87 6.62 12.27
N TRP A 55 7.80 7.55 12.46
CA TRP A 55 9.23 7.34 12.20
C TRP A 55 9.86 6.24 13.05
N LEU A 56 9.41 6.05 14.30
CA LEU A 56 9.93 4.97 15.17
C LEU A 56 9.56 3.60 14.62
N GLN A 57 8.34 3.44 14.12
CA GLN A 57 7.90 2.21 13.50
C GLN A 57 8.61 1.96 12.17
N TYR A 58 8.84 3.01 11.38
CA TYR A 58 9.57 2.90 10.12
C TYR A 58 11.02 2.49 10.35
N GLU A 59 11.66 3.01 11.40
CA GLU A 59 12.98 2.54 11.83
C GLU A 59 12.95 1.08 12.28
N ALA A 60 11.94 0.66 13.05
CA ALA A 60 11.79 -0.74 13.46
C ALA A 60 11.62 -1.67 12.25
N TRP A 61 10.83 -1.27 11.26
CA TRP A 61 10.70 -1.99 10.00
C TRP A 61 11.97 -1.96 9.16
N ALA A 62 12.74 -0.88 9.17
CA ALA A 62 14.04 -0.81 8.53
C ALA A 62 14.98 -1.89 9.06
N LYS A 63 15.03 -2.03 10.39
CA LYS A 63 15.85 -3.05 11.06
C LYS A 63 15.38 -4.48 10.76
N GLN A 64 14.07 -4.67 10.54
CA GLN A 64 13.50 -6.01 10.32
C GLN A 64 13.52 -6.45 8.85
N TYR A 65 13.25 -5.54 7.92
CA TYR A 65 13.01 -5.84 6.50
C TYR A 65 14.05 -5.23 5.57
N GLY A 66 14.85 -4.27 6.04
CA GLY A 66 15.90 -3.60 5.29
C GLY A 66 15.53 -2.19 4.81
N ASP A 67 16.33 -1.65 3.90
CA ASP A 67 16.28 -0.24 3.50
C ASP A 67 15.05 0.15 2.68
N VAL A 68 14.40 -0.81 2.03
CA VAL A 68 13.20 -0.60 1.22
C VAL A 68 12.10 -1.53 1.73
N VAL A 69 11.08 -0.93 2.33
CA VAL A 69 9.95 -1.66 2.92
C VAL A 69 8.68 -1.40 2.13
N HIS A 70 7.95 -2.47 1.80
CA HIS A 70 6.65 -2.39 1.14
C HIS A 70 5.51 -2.61 2.13
N VAL A 71 4.50 -1.73 2.08
CA VAL A 71 3.31 -1.80 2.91
C VAL A 71 2.08 -1.56 2.03
N GLU A 72 0.99 -2.28 2.27
CA GLU A 72 -0.28 -2.01 1.57
C GLU A 72 -1.31 -1.48 2.56
N VAL A 73 -1.89 -0.31 2.31
CA VAL A 73 -2.91 0.28 3.17
C VAL A 73 -4.16 0.54 2.33
N LEU A 74 -5.29 -0.10 2.67
CA LEU A 74 -6.57 0.07 1.97
C LEU A 74 -6.48 -0.10 0.43
N GLY A 75 -5.66 -1.05 -0.04
CA GLY A 75 -5.43 -1.30 -1.47
C GLY A 75 -4.47 -0.31 -2.16
N LYS A 76 -3.80 0.56 -1.39
CA LYS A 76 -2.72 1.43 -1.87
C LYS A 76 -1.37 0.87 -1.44
N HIS A 77 -0.47 0.70 -2.39
CA HIS A 77 0.90 0.27 -2.12
C HIS A 77 1.76 1.48 -1.76
N ILE A 78 2.45 1.39 -0.63
CA ILE A 78 3.32 2.41 -0.08
C ILE A 78 4.72 1.81 0.03
N LEU A 79 5.71 2.55 -0.43
CA LEU A 79 7.12 2.21 -0.30
C LEU A 79 7.75 3.16 0.72
N ILE A 80 8.41 2.59 1.73
CA ILE A 80 9.13 3.32 2.76
C ILE A 80 10.62 3.15 2.47
N LEU A 81 11.32 4.26 2.29
CA LEU A 81 12.74 4.32 2.01
C LEU A 81 13.47 4.78 3.26
N ASN A 82 14.35 3.94 3.81
CA ASN A 82 15.10 4.23 5.03
C ASN A 82 16.59 4.56 4.77
N SER A 83 17.08 4.41 3.54
CA SER A 83 18.45 4.76 3.14
C SER A 83 18.49 6.02 2.28
N LEU A 84 19.50 6.87 2.49
CA LEU A 84 19.71 8.07 1.70
C LEU A 84 20.05 7.73 0.24
N GLU A 85 20.84 6.68 0.02
CA GLU A 85 21.27 6.28 -1.32
C GLU A 85 20.09 5.85 -2.19
N THR A 86 19.17 5.05 -1.63
CA THR A 86 17.96 4.61 -2.34
C THR A 86 16.99 5.75 -2.57
N ALA A 87 16.88 6.69 -1.63
CA ALA A 87 16.07 7.90 -1.78
C ALA A 87 16.61 8.79 -2.93
N VAL A 88 17.92 9.01 -2.99
CA VAL A 88 18.56 9.77 -4.08
C VAL A 88 18.39 9.07 -5.42
N GLU A 89 18.59 7.74 -5.47
CA GLU A 89 18.42 6.99 -6.71
C GLU A 89 16.98 7.07 -7.26
N LEU A 90 15.98 6.91 -6.39
CA LEU A 90 14.59 6.89 -6.80
C LEU A 90 14.03 8.30 -7.02
N CYS A 91 14.23 9.22 -6.07
CA CYS A 91 13.60 10.53 -6.11
C CYS A 91 14.37 11.55 -6.95
N GLU A 92 15.70 11.46 -7.04
CA GLU A 92 16.52 12.44 -7.76
C GLU A 92 16.88 11.92 -9.17
N LYS A 93 17.62 10.81 -9.24
CA LYS A 93 18.08 10.25 -10.54
C LYS A 93 16.93 9.80 -11.44
N ARG A 94 15.83 9.33 -10.85
CA ARG A 94 14.62 8.86 -11.55
C ARG A 94 13.40 9.76 -11.31
N SER A 95 13.63 11.04 -10.99
CA SER A 95 12.58 12.03 -10.69
C SER A 95 11.47 12.12 -11.73
N HIS A 96 11.76 11.97 -13.02
CA HIS A 96 10.75 11.98 -14.09
C HIS A 96 9.70 10.85 -13.94
N ILE A 97 10.06 9.71 -13.32
CA ILE A 97 9.15 8.57 -13.15
C ILE A 97 8.34 8.69 -11.84
N TYR A 98 8.95 9.23 -10.79
CA TYR A 98 8.39 9.22 -9.42
C TYR A 98 7.93 10.59 -8.90
N SER A 99 7.88 11.61 -9.78
CA SER A 99 7.45 12.96 -9.40
C SER A 99 5.93 13.13 -9.26
N ASP A 100 5.14 12.11 -9.65
CA ASP A 100 3.68 12.16 -9.52
C ASP A 100 3.24 12.32 -8.06
N ARG A 101 2.16 13.06 -7.84
CA ARG A 101 1.64 13.42 -6.51
C ARG A 101 0.24 12.84 -6.35
N PRO A 102 0.05 11.78 -5.54
CA PRO A 102 -1.27 11.19 -5.37
C PRO A 102 -2.24 12.24 -4.81
N ARG A 103 -3.32 12.52 -5.56
CA ARG A 103 -4.42 13.35 -5.08
C ARG A 103 -5.24 12.56 -4.08
N MET A 104 -5.42 13.14 -2.89
CA MET A 104 -6.32 12.67 -1.84
C MET A 104 -7.42 13.72 -1.65
N PRO A 105 -8.53 13.64 -2.41
CA PRO A 105 -9.55 14.70 -2.45
C PRO A 105 -10.10 15.03 -1.06
N MET A 106 -10.42 13.98 -0.28
CA MET A 106 -10.92 14.11 1.10
C MET A 106 -9.97 14.83 2.07
N LEU A 107 -8.67 14.88 1.78
CA LEU A 107 -7.66 15.49 2.65
C LEU A 107 -7.23 16.88 2.16
N LYS A 108 -7.41 17.20 0.87
CA LYS A 108 -6.91 18.42 0.23
C LYS A 108 -7.99 19.44 -0.13
N GLU A 109 -9.25 19.05 -0.26
CA GLU A 109 -10.32 19.87 -0.86
C GLU A 109 -11.56 20.05 0.04
N LEU A 110 -11.37 19.98 1.37
CA LEU A 110 -12.42 20.34 2.35
C LEU A 110 -12.43 21.84 2.65
#